data_AF-A0A5J4UY47-F1
#
_entry.id   AF-A0A5J4UY47-F1
#
_cell.length_a   1.000
_cell.length_b   1.000
_cell.length_c   1.000
_cell.angle_alpha   90.00
_cell.angle_beta   90.00
_cell.angle_gamma   90.00
#
_symmetry.space_group_name_H-M   'P 1'
#
loop_
_entity.id
_entity.type
_entity.pdbx_description
1 polymer ?
#
loop_
_entity_poly.entity_id
_entity_poly.type
_entity_poly.pdbx_seq_one_letter_code
_entity_poly.pdbx_strand_id
1 'polypeptide(L)'
;MKHPVGKVMAPIDADRLMYKYFKDSNFVEQDILPKDNINEAIEYLKSNKVPQIEGLYQALFKREAFRHCSVYISDKNNSKIIFAANVGIQHENIDPNELQYLMNFVYEHDQPNKVVVMFAWYLLYVRIYPHEDGNG
;
A
#
# COMPACT_ATOMS: atom_id res chain seq x y z
N MET A 1 -22.22 18.25 -26.07
CA MET A 1 -21.72 16.85 -25.94
C MET A 1 -21.79 16.47 -24.47
N LYS A 2 -22.53 15.41 -24.13
CA LYS A 2 -22.60 14.89 -22.76
C LYS A 2 -21.43 13.92 -22.58
N HIS A 3 -20.52 14.20 -21.66
CA HIS A 3 -19.52 13.23 -21.23
C HIS A 3 -20.24 12.06 -20.55
N PRO A 4 -19.95 10.79 -20.88
CA PRO A 4 -20.54 9.67 -20.17
C PRO A 4 -19.94 9.64 -18.76
N VAL A 5 -20.83 9.79 -17.77
CA VAL A 5 -20.55 9.57 -16.36
C VAL A 5 -20.21 8.09 -16.16
N GLY A 6 -19.09 7.86 -15.46
CA GLY A 6 -18.60 6.63 -14.85
C GLY A 6 -19.25 5.31 -15.29
N LYS A 7 -18.57 4.59 -16.19
CA LYS A 7 -18.82 3.16 -16.36
C LYS A 7 -18.42 2.49 -15.05
N VAL A 8 -19.40 2.06 -14.25
CA VAL A 8 -19.16 1.22 -13.07
C VAL A 8 -18.45 -0.04 -13.57
N MET A 9 -17.16 -0.19 -13.22
CA MET A 9 -16.40 -1.39 -13.56
C MET A 9 -17.13 -2.59 -12.97
N ALA A 10 -17.41 -3.60 -13.80
CA ALA A 10 -18.01 -4.84 -13.32
C ALA A 10 -17.07 -5.46 -12.26
N PRO A 11 -17.58 -6.13 -11.21
CA PRO A 11 -16.74 -6.68 -10.14
C PRO A 11 -15.57 -7.56 -10.63
N ILE A 12 -15.80 -8.31 -11.72
CA ILE A 12 -14.80 -9.17 -12.37
C ILE A 12 -13.62 -8.38 -12.96
N ASP A 13 -13.82 -7.11 -13.31
CA ASP A 13 -12.78 -6.24 -13.88
C ASP A 13 -11.89 -5.64 -12.79
N ALA A 14 -12.48 -5.28 -11.64
CA ALA A 14 -11.75 -4.76 -10.49
C ALA A 14 -10.78 -5.80 -9.90
N ASP A 15 -11.22 -7.04 -9.69
CA ASP A 15 -10.37 -8.12 -9.16
C ASP A 15 -9.18 -8.41 -10.09
N ARG A 16 -9.42 -8.42 -11.41
CA ARG A 16 -8.37 -8.60 -12.41
C ARG A 16 -7.37 -7.45 -12.42
N LEU A 17 -7.85 -6.22 -12.27
CA LEU A 17 -7.02 -5.03 -12.22
C LEU A 17 -6.16 -5.01 -10.95
N MET A 18 -6.75 -5.31 -9.78
CA MET A 18 -6.03 -5.43 -8.51
C MET A 18 -4.95 -6.50 -8.57
N TYR A 19 -5.30 -7.70 -9.06
CA TYR A 19 -4.34 -8.78 -9.24
C TYR A 19 -3.18 -8.37 -10.15
N LYS A 20 -3.49 -7.69 -11.27
CA LYS A 20 -2.48 -7.19 -12.20
C LYS A 20 -1.54 -6.21 -11.52
N TYR A 21 -2.04 -5.24 -10.77
CA TYR A 21 -1.19 -4.25 -10.10
C TYR A 21 -0.33 -4.87 -8.98
N PHE A 22 -0.87 -5.78 -8.17
CA PHE A 22 -0.07 -6.52 -7.18
C PHE A 22 1.01 -7.40 -7.82
N LYS A 23 0.71 -8.02 -8.98
CA LYS A 23 1.70 -8.81 -9.69
C LYS A 23 2.78 -7.93 -10.33
N ASP A 24 2.40 -6.79 -10.91
CA ASP A 24 3.31 -5.88 -11.61
C ASP A 24 4.22 -5.11 -10.63
N SER A 25 3.78 -4.88 -9.38
CA SER A 25 4.62 -4.24 -8.34
C SER A 25 5.81 -5.11 -7.92
N ASN A 26 5.68 -6.44 -8.00
CA ASN A 26 6.77 -7.40 -7.72
C ASN A 26 8.03 -7.20 -8.59
N PHE A 27 7.94 -6.47 -9.72
CA PHE A 27 9.11 -6.26 -10.58
C PHE A 27 10.12 -5.26 -9.99
N VAL A 28 9.72 -4.51 -8.95
CA VAL A 28 10.51 -3.42 -8.35
C VAL A 28 11.08 -3.80 -6.97
N GLU A 29 10.40 -4.66 -6.22
CA GLU A 29 10.76 -5.09 -4.87
C GLU A 29 11.53 -6.44 -4.86
N GLN A 30 12.16 -6.80 -3.74
CA GLN A 30 12.99 -8.01 -3.66
C GLN A 30 12.17 -9.30 -3.48
N ASP A 31 10.91 -9.18 -3.05
CA ASP A 31 10.00 -10.30 -2.80
C ASP A 31 8.96 -10.47 -3.92
N ILE A 32 8.85 -11.69 -4.45
CA ILE A 32 7.77 -12.05 -5.37
C ILE A 32 6.55 -12.42 -4.54
N LEU A 33 5.47 -11.62 -4.61
CA LEU A 33 4.19 -11.98 -3.99
C LEU A 33 3.63 -13.27 -4.64
N PRO A 34 3.47 -14.36 -3.86
CA PRO A 34 2.84 -15.58 -4.35
C PRO A 34 1.39 -15.33 -4.79
N LYS A 35 0.94 -16.06 -5.81
CA LYS A 35 -0.44 -15.95 -6.32
C LYS A 35 -1.49 -16.12 -5.20
N ASP A 36 -1.26 -17.05 -4.28
CA ASP A 36 -2.20 -17.34 -3.20
C ASP A 36 -2.30 -16.17 -2.22
N ASN A 37 -1.18 -15.53 -1.87
CA ASN A 37 -1.17 -14.32 -1.05
C ASN A 37 -1.94 -13.17 -1.72
N ILE A 38 -1.77 -12.97 -3.03
CA ILE A 38 -2.52 -11.95 -3.78
C ILE A 38 -4.03 -12.25 -3.73
N ASN A 39 -4.43 -13.52 -3.92
CA ASN A 39 -5.84 -13.91 -3.84
C ASN A 39 -6.41 -13.70 -2.43
N GLU A 40 -5.65 -14.08 -1.40
CA GLU A 40 -6.05 -13.85 0.00
C GLU A 40 -6.21 -12.37 0.32
N ALA A 41 -5.31 -11.51 -0.17
CA ALA A 41 -5.42 -10.07 -0.01
C ALA A 41 -6.66 -9.49 -0.72
N ILE A 42 -6.98 -9.98 -1.93
CA ILE A 42 -8.21 -9.60 -2.66
C ILE A 42 -9.45 -10.01 -1.85
N GLU A 43 -9.51 -11.25 -1.35
CA GLU A 43 -10.63 -11.71 -0.53
C GLU A 43 -10.71 -10.97 0.81
N TYR A 44 -9.58 -10.64 1.43
CA TYR A 44 -9.52 -9.81 2.62
C TYR A 44 -10.14 -8.43 2.37
N LEU A 45 -9.76 -7.75 1.27
CA LEU A 45 -10.32 -6.46 0.88
C LEU A 45 -11.83 -6.53 0.62
N LYS A 46 -12.32 -7.62 0.01
CA LYS A 46 -13.75 -7.83 -0.25
C LYS A 46 -14.55 -8.09 1.03
N SER A 47 -13.92 -8.72 2.01
CA SER A 47 -14.56 -9.12 3.27
C SER A 47 -14.57 -8.02 4.32
N ASN A 48 -13.77 -6.97 4.14
CA ASN A 48 -13.63 -5.88 5.11
C ASN A 48 -14.08 -4.54 4.52
N LYS A 49 -15.08 -3.93 5.15
CA LYS A 49 -15.56 -2.60 4.76
C LYS A 49 -14.44 -1.55 4.84
N VAL A 50 -13.65 -1.60 5.92
CA VAL A 50 -12.40 -0.85 6.10
C VAL A 50 -11.31 -1.84 6.47
N PRO A 51 -10.35 -2.12 5.59
CA PRO A 51 -9.28 -3.07 5.88
C PRO A 51 -8.38 -2.54 7.00
N GLN A 52 -7.97 -3.43 7.90
CA GLN A 52 -6.87 -3.13 8.82
C GLN A 52 -5.57 -3.19 8.04
N ILE A 53 -4.70 -2.19 8.22
CA ILE A 53 -3.40 -2.12 7.55
C ILE A 53 -2.59 -3.39 7.82
N GLU A 54 -2.52 -3.79 9.08
CA GLU A 54 -1.81 -5.00 9.50
C GLU A 54 -2.38 -6.25 8.83
N GLY A 55 -3.71 -6.41 8.82
CA GLY A 55 -4.35 -7.59 8.22
C GLY A 55 -4.12 -7.70 6.71
N LEU A 56 -4.20 -6.58 5.99
CA LEU A 56 -3.91 -6.55 4.56
C LEU A 56 -2.44 -6.88 4.29
N TYR A 57 -1.53 -6.29 5.05
CA TYR A 57 -0.11 -6.52 4.89
C TYR A 57 0.27 -7.98 5.20
N GLN A 58 -0.28 -8.56 6.27
CA GLN A 58 -0.09 -9.97 6.60
C GLN A 58 -0.66 -10.90 5.52
N ALA A 59 -1.78 -10.56 4.89
CA ALA A 59 -2.32 -11.35 3.78
C ALA A 59 -1.36 -11.37 2.58
N LEU A 60 -0.74 -10.23 2.25
CA LEU A 60 0.21 -10.10 1.15
C LEU A 60 1.58 -10.74 1.45
N PHE A 61 2.16 -10.45 2.61
CA PHE A 61 3.58 -10.73 2.87
C PHE A 61 3.85 -11.79 3.94
N LYS A 62 2.82 -12.24 4.69
CA LYS A 62 2.94 -13.27 5.75
C LYS A 62 3.99 -12.95 6.82
N ARG A 63 4.17 -11.66 7.14
CA ARG A 63 5.13 -11.14 8.12
C ARG A 63 4.58 -9.95 8.89
N GLU A 64 5.31 -9.50 9.90
CA GLU A 64 4.97 -8.31 10.69
C GLU A 64 4.85 -7.08 9.81
N ALA A 65 3.82 -6.26 10.07
CA ALA A 65 3.50 -5.12 9.23
C ALA A 65 4.48 -3.97 9.43
N PHE A 66 4.66 -3.53 10.66
CA PHE A 66 5.42 -2.32 10.94
C PHE A 66 6.89 -2.64 11.15
N ARG A 67 7.78 -1.84 10.56
CA ARG A 67 9.21 -2.01 10.74
C ARG A 67 9.65 -1.66 12.15
N HIS A 68 10.64 -2.39 12.64
CA HIS A 68 11.29 -2.14 13.93
C HIS A 68 12.70 -1.60 13.77
N CYS A 69 13.03 -1.08 12.58
CA CYS A 69 14.33 -0.52 12.28
C CYS A 69 14.25 0.58 11.22
N SER A 70 15.37 1.27 11.00
CA SER A 70 15.51 2.20 9.87
C SER A 70 15.73 1.41 8.57
N VAL A 71 15.03 1.79 7.49
CA VAL A 71 15.16 1.17 6.18
C VAL A 71 15.99 2.07 5.27
N TYR A 72 16.88 1.47 4.49
CA TYR A 72 17.76 2.18 3.57
C TYR A 72 17.58 1.63 2.16
N ILE A 73 17.49 2.52 1.17
CA ILE A 73 17.54 2.11 -0.24
C ILE A 73 19.00 2.15 -0.69
N SER A 74 19.52 1.02 -1.16
CA SER A 74 20.77 0.98 -1.89
C SER A 74 20.48 1.07 -3.39
N ASP A 75 21.10 2.04 -4.05
CA ASP A 75 21.02 2.15 -5.51
C ASP A 75 21.78 0.96 -6.13
N LYS A 76 21.07 0.05 -6.81
CA LYS A 76 21.63 -1.19 -7.38
C LYS A 76 22.66 -0.93 -8.50
N ASN A 77 22.82 0.31 -8.96
CA ASN A 77 23.57 0.64 -10.17
C ASN A 77 25.04 1.05 -10.00
N ASN A 78 25.62 1.07 -8.82
CA ASN A 78 27.07 1.26 -8.67
C ASN A 78 27.61 0.36 -7.56
N SER A 79 28.75 -0.29 -7.82
CA SER A 79 29.55 -1.11 -6.88
C SER A 79 30.11 -0.33 -5.66
N LYS A 80 29.53 0.83 -5.35
CA LYS A 80 29.76 1.63 -4.17
C LYS A 80 28.39 1.99 -3.60
N ILE A 81 28.15 1.64 -2.35
CA ILE A 81 27.02 2.15 -1.56
C ILE A 81 27.29 3.65 -1.38
N ILE A 82 26.78 4.50 -2.28
CA ILE A 82 27.12 5.93 -2.26
C ILE A 82 26.16 6.73 -1.36
N PHE A 83 24.92 6.28 -1.14
CA PHE A 83 24.01 6.91 -0.17
C PHE A 83 23.02 5.90 0.42
N ALA A 84 23.23 5.49 1.67
CA ALA A 84 22.17 4.91 2.49
C ALA A 84 21.39 6.06 3.12
N ALA A 85 20.33 6.53 2.46
CA ALA A 85 19.38 7.47 3.07
C ALA A 85 18.33 6.65 3.83
N ASN A 86 18.08 6.99 5.09
CA ASN A 86 16.93 6.46 5.81
C ASN A 86 15.65 6.90 5.06
N VAL A 87 14.79 5.94 4.74
CA VAL A 87 13.54 6.21 4.05
C VAL A 87 12.41 6.32 5.06
N GLY A 88 11.69 7.44 4.95
CA GLY A 88 10.56 7.74 5.80
C GLY A 88 10.94 8.27 7.18
N ILE A 89 10.00 8.15 8.12
CA ILE A 89 10.17 8.69 9.47
C ILE A 89 11.03 7.75 10.35
N GLN A 90 11.37 8.15 11.57
CA GLN A 90 11.95 7.22 12.52
C GLN A 90 10.93 6.13 12.89
N HIS A 91 11.37 4.87 12.99
CA HIS A 91 10.44 3.76 13.23
C HIS A 91 9.73 3.86 14.59
N GLU A 92 10.41 4.46 15.56
CA GLU A 92 9.89 4.75 16.90
C GLU A 92 8.70 5.73 16.87
N ASN A 93 8.55 6.49 15.79
CA ASN A 93 7.44 7.43 15.61
C ASN A 93 6.30 6.83 14.77
N ILE A 94 6.39 5.56 14.36
CA ILE A 94 5.29 4.87 13.68
C ILE A 94 4.34 4.35 14.76
N ASP A 95 3.17 4.97 14.90
CA ASP A 95 2.07 4.42 15.69
C ASP A 95 1.06 3.72 14.76
N PRO A 96 0.91 2.38 14.86
CA PRO A 96 -0.08 1.62 14.11
C PRO A 96 -1.51 2.16 14.24
N ASN A 97 -1.88 2.66 15.42
CA ASN A 97 -3.22 3.15 15.69
C ASN A 97 -3.46 4.50 15.00
N GLU A 98 -2.48 5.39 14.96
CA GLU A 98 -2.59 6.67 14.25
C GLU A 98 -2.69 6.45 12.73
N LEU A 99 -1.90 5.51 12.20
CA LEU A 99 -1.99 5.12 10.79
C LEU A 99 -3.35 4.53 10.44
N GLN A 100 -3.89 3.66 11.31
CA GLN A 100 -5.22 3.09 11.11
C GLN A 100 -6.32 4.15 11.26
N TYR A 101 -6.19 5.09 12.20
CA TYR A 101 -7.11 6.22 12.34
C TYR A 101 -7.16 7.05 11.06
N LEU A 102 -6.00 7.32 10.45
CA LEU A 102 -5.92 8.03 9.20
C LEU A 102 -6.56 7.26 8.03
N MET A 103 -6.39 5.94 7.96
CA MET A 103 -7.10 5.08 6.99
C MET A 103 -8.62 5.18 7.17
N ASN A 104 -9.10 5.09 8.42
CA ASN A 104 -10.53 5.20 8.74
C ASN A 104 -11.07 6.57 8.31
N PHE A 105 -10.34 7.66 8.60
CA PHE A 105 -10.70 9.01 8.19
C PHE A 105 -10.85 9.12 6.66
N VAL A 106 -9.87 8.62 5.89
CA VAL A 106 -9.90 8.68 4.42
C VAL A 106 -11.03 7.85 3.84
N TYR A 107 -11.32 6.70 4.44
CA TYR A 107 -12.43 5.84 4.03
C TYR A 107 -13.79 6.55 4.20
N GLU A 108 -14.01 7.11 5.40
CA GLU A 108 -15.24 7.81 5.80
C GLU A 108 -15.42 9.17 5.11
N HIS A 109 -14.37 9.71 4.53
CA HIS A 109 -14.40 10.98 3.81
C HIS A 109 -15.31 10.89 2.56
N ASP A 110 -16.46 11.57 2.63
CA ASP A 110 -17.51 11.56 1.60
C ASP A 110 -17.77 12.96 1.00
N GLN A 111 -16.69 13.71 0.79
CA GLN A 111 -16.75 15.04 0.14
C GLN A 111 -16.34 14.94 -1.34
N PRO A 112 -16.69 15.94 -2.18
CA PRO A 112 -16.35 15.93 -3.61
C PRO A 112 -14.85 15.78 -3.93
N ASN A 113 -13.97 16.13 -2.98
CA ASN A 113 -12.52 16.01 -3.10
C ASN A 113 -11.96 14.66 -2.62
N LYS A 114 -12.79 13.62 -2.43
CA LYS A 114 -12.36 12.30 -1.94
C LYS A 114 -11.15 11.72 -2.65
N VAL A 115 -11.12 11.79 -3.98
CA VAL A 115 -9.99 11.27 -4.77
C VAL A 115 -8.69 12.01 -4.44
N VAL A 116 -8.75 13.33 -4.24
CA VAL A 116 -7.58 14.15 -3.87
C VAL A 116 -7.10 13.79 -2.46
N VAL A 117 -8.03 13.58 -1.52
CA VAL A 117 -7.71 13.15 -0.15
C VAL A 117 -7.07 11.76 -0.14
N MET A 118 -7.61 10.80 -0.90
CA MET A 118 -7.01 9.47 -1.04
C MET A 118 -5.61 9.53 -1.66
N PHE A 119 -5.41 10.39 -2.67
CA PHE A 119 -4.09 10.55 -3.28
C PHE A 119 -3.08 11.20 -2.32
N ALA A 120 -3.48 12.23 -1.58
CA ALA A 120 -2.63 12.84 -0.55
C ALA A 120 -2.28 11.83 0.55
N TRP A 121 -3.24 10.99 0.96
CA TRP A 121 -3.00 9.91 1.90
C TRP A 121 -1.99 8.91 1.39
N TYR A 122 -2.12 8.44 0.13
CA TYR A 122 -1.13 7.55 -0.49
C TYR A 122 0.28 8.15 -0.46
N LEU A 123 0.43 9.42 -0.85
CA LEU A 123 1.72 10.10 -0.81
C LEU A 123 2.30 10.20 0.61
N LEU A 124 1.47 10.48 1.60
CA LEU A 124 1.88 10.50 3.01
C LEU A 124 2.28 9.11 3.51
N TYR A 125 1.52 8.08 3.14
CA TYR A 125 1.78 6.69 3.53
C TYR A 125 3.14 6.22 3.00
N VAL A 126 3.39 6.40 1.70
CA VAL A 126 4.67 6.09 1.05
C VAL A 126 5.81 6.93 1.67
N ARG A 127 5.53 8.17 2.07
CA ARG A 127 6.51 9.04 2.74
C ARG A 127 6.81 8.61 4.17
N ILE A 128 5.87 8.04 4.91
CA ILE A 128 6.08 7.49 6.26
C ILE A 128 6.92 6.21 6.17
N TYR A 129 6.70 5.43 5.11
CA TYR A 129 7.39 4.17 4.83
C TYR A 129 7.28 3.21 6.04
N PRO A 130 6.06 2.80 6.43
CA PRO A 130 5.85 2.09 7.69
C PRO A 130 6.35 0.64 7.69
N HIS A 131 6.60 0.05 6.53
CA HIS A 131 6.98 -1.36 6.38
C HIS A 131 8.46 -1.52 6.03
N GLU A 132 9.02 -2.69 6.28
CA GLU A 132 10.40 -3.01 5.87
C GLU A 132 10.53 -3.07 4.34
N ASP A 133 9.53 -3.62 3.66
CA ASP A 133 9.37 -3.69 2.21
C ASP A 133 7.86 -3.71 1.87
N GLY A 134 7.45 -3.53 0.62
CA GLY A 134 6.03 -3.51 0.27
C GLY A 134 5.28 -2.22 0.62
N ASN A 135 5.96 -1.07 0.56
CA ASN A 135 5.36 0.24 0.82
C ASN A 135 4.76 0.91 -0.42
N GLY A 136 5.09 0.40 -1.63
CA GLY A 136 4.79 1.01 -2.93
C GLY A 136 3.38 0.81 -3.46
#